data_AF-A0A165P9K4-F1
#
_entry.id   AF-A0A165P9K4-F1
#
_cell.length_a   1.000
_cell.length_b   1.000
_cell.length_c   1.000
_cell.angle_alpha   90.00
_cell.angle_beta   90.00
_cell.angle_gamma   90.00
#
_symmetry.space_group_name_H-M   'P 1'
#
loop_
_entity.id
_entity.type
_entity.pdbx_description
1 polymer ?
#
loop_
_entity_poly.entity_id
_entity_poly.type
_entity_poly.pdbx_seq_one_letter_code
_entity_poly.pdbx_strand_id
1 'polypeptide(L)'
;GVWEIPCGHVEPGDATIVDAVVRETRQETGLRVAEVVGEFEHLVYTDAQERKTIQLNFAVTVEDGAVDEHREHAWVGEQDLGAYALTEGMDKVVRDALRW
;
A
#
# COMPACT_ATOMS: atom_id res chain seq x y z
N GLY A 1 -0.66 17.50 1.86
CA GLY A 1 -0.08 16.22 2.28
C GLY A 1 0.57 15.57 1.07
N VAL A 2 1.25 14.45 1.26
CA VAL A 2 1.59 13.52 0.16
C VAL A 2 0.59 12.36 0.21
N TRP A 3 0.37 11.72 -0.93
CA TRP A 3 -0.44 10.52 -1.06
C TRP A 3 0.45 9.29 -0.94
N GLU A 4 -0.12 8.19 -0.45
CA GLU A 4 0.55 6.90 -0.25
C GLU A 4 -0.41 5.76 -0.59
N ILE A 5 0.12 4.57 -0.83
CA ILE A 5 -0.69 3.34 -0.87
C ILE A 5 -0.99 2.86 0.56
N PRO A 6 -2.06 2.07 0.77
CA PRO A 6 -2.29 1.43 2.05
C PRO A 6 -1.08 0.60 2.47
N CYS A 7 -0.57 0.83 3.68
CA CYS A 7 0.65 0.24 4.17
C CYS A 7 0.76 0.37 5.69
N GLY A 8 1.32 -0.65 6.33
CA GLY A 8 1.65 -0.57 7.75
C GLY A 8 2.74 -1.53 8.16
N HIS A 9 2.92 -1.68 9.47
CA HIS A 9 4.00 -2.50 10.02
C HIS A 9 3.53 -3.95 10.15
N VAL A 10 4.46 -4.89 9.98
CA VAL A 10 4.24 -6.26 10.45
C VAL A 10 4.22 -6.25 11.98
N GLU A 11 3.11 -6.69 12.56
CA GLU A 11 2.91 -6.76 14.00
C GLU A 11 3.33 -8.12 14.57
N PRO A 12 3.70 -8.22 15.85
CA PRO A 12 4.04 -9.50 16.49
C PRO A 12 2.93 -10.57 16.44
N GLY A 13 1.69 -10.16 16.21
CA GLY A 13 0.54 -11.06 16.09
C GLY A 13 0.31 -11.61 14.68
N ASP A 14 0.97 -11.05 13.66
CA ASP A 14 0.84 -11.54 12.29
C ASP A 14 1.61 -12.85 12.13
N ALA A 15 0.92 -13.91 11.69
CA ALA A 15 1.55 -15.22 11.49
C ALA A 15 2.51 -15.21 10.28
N THR A 16 2.23 -14.38 9.29
CA THR A 16 3.02 -14.18 8.08
C THR A 16 3.01 -12.70 7.66
N ILE A 17 3.91 -12.31 6.74
CA ILE A 17 3.88 -10.97 6.13
C ILE A 17 2.57 -10.74 5.37
N VAL A 18 2.00 -11.79 4.75
CA VAL A 18 0.72 -11.71 4.05
C VAL A 18 -0.42 -11.40 5.02
N ASP A 19 -0.39 -11.96 6.23
CA ASP A 19 -1.41 -11.63 7.26
C ASP A 19 -1.36 -10.14 7.63
N ALA A 20 -0.16 -9.55 7.69
CA ALA A 20 0.00 -8.11 7.88
C ALA A 20 -0.63 -7.31 6.72
N VAL A 21 -0.38 -7.71 5.46
CA VAL A 21 -0.99 -7.05 4.28
C VAL A 21 -2.51 -7.08 4.35
N VAL A 22 -3.10 -8.25 4.67
CA VAL A 22 -4.56 -8.41 4.78
C VAL A 22 -5.12 -7.55 5.91
N ARG A 23 -4.44 -7.53 7.07
CA ARG A 23 -4.83 -6.74 8.24
C ARG A 23 -4.76 -5.24 7.95
N GLU A 24 -3.63 -4.74 7.45
CA GLU A 24 -3.42 -3.31 7.16
C GLU A 24 -4.38 -2.83 6.08
N THR A 25 -4.54 -3.58 4.99
CA THR A 25 -5.54 -3.25 3.95
C THR A 25 -6.93 -3.09 4.56
N ARG A 26 -7.31 -3.99 5.47
CA ARG A 26 -8.63 -3.91 6.12
C ARG A 26 -8.76 -2.75 7.10
N GLN A 27 -7.72 -2.47 7.87
CA GLN A 27 -7.74 -1.39 8.87
C GLN A 27 -7.76 -0.01 8.22
N GLU A 28 -6.94 0.17 7.18
CA GLU A 28 -6.83 1.45 6.51
C GLU A 28 -8.02 1.65 5.58
N THR A 29 -8.29 0.72 4.66
CA THR A 29 -9.29 0.95 3.60
C THR A 29 -10.69 0.42 3.91
N GLY A 30 -10.84 -0.45 4.91
CA GLY A 30 -12.07 -1.21 5.14
C GLY A 30 -12.31 -2.38 4.17
N LEU A 31 -11.51 -2.54 3.12
CA LEU A 31 -11.65 -3.58 2.11
C LEU A 31 -11.10 -4.93 2.58
N ARG A 32 -11.64 -6.01 2.01
CA ARG A 32 -11.17 -7.38 2.26
C ARG A 32 -10.35 -7.86 1.08
N VAL A 33 -9.12 -8.29 1.34
CA VAL A 33 -8.28 -8.94 0.33
C VAL A 33 -8.91 -10.29 -0.04
N ALA A 34 -9.15 -10.49 -1.33
CA ALA A 34 -9.64 -11.75 -1.90
C ALA A 34 -8.46 -12.68 -2.25
N GLU A 35 -7.40 -12.13 -2.85
CA GLU A 35 -6.21 -12.87 -3.25
C GLU A 35 -4.98 -11.97 -3.27
N VAL A 36 -3.82 -12.51 -2.87
CA VAL A 36 -2.50 -11.88 -3.12
C VAL A 36 -1.99 -12.38 -4.47
N VAL A 37 -1.89 -11.46 -5.43
CA VAL A 37 -1.51 -11.76 -6.82
C VAL A 37 0.00 -11.89 -6.97
N GLY A 38 0.77 -11.14 -6.17
CA GLY A 38 2.22 -11.25 -6.16
C GLY A 38 2.92 -10.20 -5.30
N GLU A 39 4.24 -10.35 -5.21
CA GLU A 39 5.16 -9.38 -4.60
C GLU A 39 5.90 -8.65 -5.72
N PHE A 40 6.18 -7.35 -5.53
CA PHE A 40 6.98 -6.55 -6.44
C PHE A 40 8.05 -5.74 -5.69
N GLU A 41 8.87 -5.02 -6.46
CA GLU A 41 10.10 -4.37 -5.98
C GLU A 41 9.87 -3.61 -4.65
N HIS A 42 10.68 -3.96 -3.64
CA HIS A 42 10.62 -3.35 -2.32
C HIS A 42 11.22 -1.93 -2.34
N LEU A 43 10.82 -1.11 -1.37
CA LEU A 43 11.39 0.22 -1.17
C LEU A 43 12.23 0.24 0.11
N VAL A 44 13.50 0.66 0.00
CA VAL A 44 14.37 0.90 1.17
C VAL A 44 14.52 2.40 1.36
N TYR A 45 14.25 2.88 2.57
CA TYR A 45 14.33 4.29 2.92
C TYR A 45 14.71 4.49 4.39
N THR A 46 15.04 5.73 4.74
CA THR A 46 15.22 6.14 6.14
C THR A 46 13.93 6.81 6.60
N ASP A 47 13.32 6.31 7.68
CA ASP A 47 12.08 6.87 8.19
C ASP A 47 12.28 8.17 8.97
N ALA A 48 11.19 8.78 9.44
CA ALA A 48 11.22 10.03 10.20
C ALA A 48 11.93 9.91 11.57
N GLN A 49 12.22 8.69 12.04
CA GLN A 49 12.93 8.38 13.28
C GLN A 49 14.39 7.98 13.01
N GLU A 50 14.90 8.27 11.81
CA GLU A 50 16.25 7.95 11.35
C GLU A 50 16.57 6.44 11.29
N ARG A 51 15.54 5.60 11.19
CA ARG A 51 15.70 4.14 11.09
C ARG A 51 15.70 3.72 9.63
N LYS A 52 16.58 2.79 9.28
CA LYS A 52 16.52 2.10 7.98
C LYS A 52 15.30 1.19 7.95
N THR A 53 14.42 1.43 7.00
CA THR A 53 13.14 0.74 6.83
C THR A 53 13.08 0.09 5.46
N ILE A 54 12.50 -1.11 5.41
CA ILE A 54 12.14 -1.81 4.18
C ILE A 54 10.62 -1.92 4.11
N GLN A 55 10.05 -1.47 3.01
CA GLN A 55 8.65 -1.67 2.65
C GLN A 55 8.57 -2.77 1.60
N LEU A 56 7.93 -3.88 1.95
CA LEU A 56 7.62 -4.98 1.04
C LEU A 56 6.28 -4.69 0.37
N ASN A 57 6.22 -4.85 -0.95
CA ASN A 57 5.08 -4.40 -1.74
C ASN A 57 4.35 -5.58 -2.39
N PHE A 58 3.02 -5.56 -2.30
CA PHE A 58 2.17 -6.66 -2.77
C PHE A 58 1.04 -6.13 -3.65
N ALA A 59 0.76 -6.84 -4.74
CA ALA A 59 -0.43 -6.64 -5.55
C ALA A 59 -1.52 -7.59 -5.04
N VAL A 60 -2.72 -7.06 -4.80
CA VAL A 60 -3.86 -7.82 -4.27
C VAL A 60 -5.13 -7.53 -5.05
N THR A 61 -6.03 -8.50 -5.09
CA THR A 61 -7.43 -8.25 -5.43
C THR A 61 -8.25 -8.12 -4.16
N VAL A 62 -9.35 -7.36 -4.23
CA VAL A 62 -10.26 -7.13 -3.10
C VAL A 62 -11.67 -7.58 -3.45
N GLU A 63 -12.44 -7.95 -2.44
CA GLU A 63 -13.89 -8.12 -2.59
C GLU A 63 -14.55 -6.78 -2.93
N ASP A 64 -15.64 -6.80 -3.69
CA ASP A 64 -16.42 -5.60 -4.00
C ASP A 64 -16.85 -4.90 -2.69
N GLY A 65 -16.49 -3.63 -2.57
CA GLY A 65 -16.72 -2.85 -1.37
C GLY A 65 -16.41 -1.37 -1.58
N ALA A 66 -16.89 -0.55 -0.65
CA ALA A 66 -16.50 0.86 -0.60
C ALA A 66 -15.29 1.01 0.32
N VAL A 67 -14.39 1.93 -0.03
CA VAL A 67 -13.32 2.36 0.88
C VAL A 67 -13.95 3.12 2.03
N ASP A 68 -13.75 2.63 3.25
CA ASP A 68 -14.22 3.24 4.50
C ASP A 68 -13.01 3.80 5.26
N GLU A 69 -12.50 4.92 4.76
CA GLU A 69 -11.37 5.63 5.34
C GLU A 69 -11.80 6.90 6.08
N HIS A 70 -11.13 7.19 7.20
CA HIS A 70 -11.25 8.48 7.91
C HIS A 70 -10.52 9.64 7.21
N ARG A 71 -9.92 9.42 6.04
CA ARG A 71 -9.13 10.38 5.25
C ARG A 71 -9.54 10.38 3.77
N GLU A 72 -9.01 11.33 3.01
CA GLU A 72 -9.18 11.38 1.55
C GLU A 72 -8.56 10.15 0.90
N HIS A 73 -9.32 9.48 0.04
CA HIS A 73 -8.91 8.29 -0.70
C HIS A 73 -9.30 8.42 -2.19
N ALA A 74 -8.63 7.67 -3.05
CA ALA A 74 -8.95 7.61 -4.47
C ALA A 74 -8.54 6.28 -5.09
N TRP A 75 -9.38 5.76 -6.00
CA TRP A 75 -8.95 4.77 -6.98
C TRP A 75 -8.31 5.51 -8.14
N VAL A 76 -7.04 5.20 -8.43
CA VAL A 76 -6.23 5.97 -9.37
C VAL A 76 -5.74 5.07 -10.49
N GLY A 77 -6.04 5.44 -11.74
CA GLY A 77 -5.46 4.83 -12.92
C GLY A 77 -4.14 5.51 -13.32
N GLU A 78 -3.34 4.84 -14.15
CA GLU A 78 -2.03 5.35 -14.59
C GLU A 78 -2.09 6.76 -15.21
N GLN A 79 -3.17 7.07 -15.93
CA GLN A 79 -3.36 8.36 -16.59
C GLN A 79 -3.61 9.52 -15.61
N ASP A 80 -4.15 9.22 -14.43
CA ASP A 80 -4.54 10.22 -13.44
C ASP A 80 -3.47 10.43 -12.35
N LEU A 81 -2.42 9.60 -12.34
CA LEU A 81 -1.38 9.61 -11.31
C LEU A 81 -0.72 10.99 -11.13
N GLY A 82 -0.58 11.75 -12.22
CA GLY A 82 0.00 13.09 -12.21
C GLY A 82 -0.80 14.15 -11.41
N ALA A 83 -2.04 13.85 -11.03
CA ALA A 83 -2.85 14.72 -10.18
C ALA A 83 -2.51 14.61 -8.68
N TYR A 84 -1.74 13.59 -8.28
CA TYR A 84 -1.49 13.26 -6.88
C TYR A 84 -0.04 13.59 -6.49
N ALA A 85 0.12 14.31 -5.37
CA ALA A 85 1.44 14.64 -4.85
C ALA A 85 2.06 13.41 -4.15
N LEU A 86 3.10 12.82 -4.75
CA LEU A 86 3.82 11.66 -4.24
C LEU A 86 5.27 12.02 -3.91
N THR A 87 5.88 11.28 -2.99
CA THR A 87 7.35 11.30 -2.84
C THR A 87 8.00 10.55 -4.01
N GLU A 88 9.29 10.78 -4.27
CA GLU A 88 10.00 10.07 -5.36
C GLU A 88 9.96 8.54 -5.19
N GLY A 89 10.15 8.05 -3.96
CA GLY A 89 10.05 6.63 -3.66
C GLY A 89 8.64 6.08 -3.88
N MET A 90 7.62 6.82 -3.47
CA MET A 90 6.22 6.39 -3.62
C MET A 90 5.74 6.45 -5.07
N ASP A 91 6.17 7.43 -5.87
CA ASP A 91 5.88 7.47 -7.32
C ASP A 91 6.37 6.20 -8.01
N LYS A 92 7.58 5.74 -7.68
CA LYS A 92 8.09 4.46 -8.19
C LYS A 92 7.21 3.29 -7.77
N VAL A 93 6.86 3.19 -6.48
CA VAL A 93 6.04 2.09 -5.94
C VAL A 93 4.68 2.03 -6.65
N VAL A 94 3.98 3.16 -6.78
CA VAL A 94 2.66 3.20 -7.43
C VAL A 94 2.75 2.83 -8.91
N ARG A 95 3.78 3.29 -9.62
CA ARG A 95 3.99 2.92 -11.03
C ARG A 95 4.28 1.44 -11.23
N ASP A 96 5.01 0.81 -10.30
CA ASP A 96 5.23 -0.63 -10.35
C ASP A 96 3.95 -1.40 -9.99
N ALA A 97 3.13 -0.91 -9.06
CA ALA A 97 1.83 -1.49 -8.72
C ALA A 97 0.85 -1.50 -9.90
N LEU A 98 0.79 -0.42 -10.69
CA LEU A 98 -0.09 -0.28 -11.86
C LEU A 98 0.22 -1.24 -13.02
N ARG A 99 1.26 -2.05 -12.92
CA ARG A 99 1.63 -3.07 -13.93
C ARG A 99 1.05 -4.46 -13.63
N TRP A 100 0.35 -4.61 -12.52
CA TRP A 100 -0.32 -5.84 -12.08
C TRP A 100 -1.82 -5.77 -12.36
#